data_AF-A0A248LCF8-F1
#
_entry.id   AF-A0A248LCF8-F1
#
_cell.length_a   1.000
_cell.length_b   1.000
_cell.length_c   1.000
_cell.angle_alpha   90.00
_cell.angle_beta   90.00
_cell.angle_gamma   90.00
#
_symmetry.space_group_name_H-M   'P 1'
#
loop_
_entity.id
_entity.type
_entity.pdbx_description
1 polymer ?
#
loop_
_entity_poly.entity_id
_entity_poly.type
_entity_poly.pdbx_seq_one_letter_code
_entity_poly.pdbx_strand_id
1 'polypeptide(L)'
;MKRFVKNEAVGQAVRAFKELNRKDFEYYNAELSEQERVALNFVKRAFDLESSEHLALALDTNQPVIELDRLLLKLGAIQDRTLFFRLLVQHGVDLNQLKELDGHRSIVRQPLAFPVGLYSAINHELFQLAIEAGLDLDYTTSLQRSDRFLETHVINMLDLYLLLDLEDEMDVRSLEFFTDHPATIGFVEQLKRSNPSSIQTIVETKKYQVDFKYAKHYPLFYAMIGRHTEVFEQLLEAVLKTEKEQLLLEDALLAFHNHQPGQASALGNDYIDSLYQMGEQLRIRANIDFKQVEDAYVLAEYQEIVERLRKDSLE
;
A
#
# COMPACT_ATOMS: atom_id res chain seq x y z
N MET A 1 -1.50 41.68 -22.93
CA MET A 1 -2.08 40.37 -23.34
C MET A 1 -1.25 39.80 -24.49
N LYS A 2 -0.45 38.76 -24.26
CA LYS A 2 0.23 38.05 -25.36
C LYS A 2 -0.83 37.28 -26.17
N ARG A 3 -0.88 37.47 -27.48
CA ARG A 3 -1.74 36.69 -28.40
C ARG A 3 -1.36 35.21 -28.28
N PHE A 4 -2.33 34.35 -28.03
CA PHE A 4 -2.17 32.90 -28.16
C PHE A 4 -1.93 32.60 -29.65
N VAL A 5 -0.72 32.21 -30.02
CA VAL A 5 -0.41 31.76 -31.39
C VAL A 5 -0.59 30.25 -31.38
N LYS A 6 -1.54 29.75 -32.17
CA LYS A 6 -1.80 28.32 -32.29
C LYS A 6 -0.62 27.68 -33.02
N ASN A 7 0.07 26.75 -32.37
CA ASN A 7 1.10 25.94 -33.03
C ASN A 7 0.43 24.97 -34.01
N GLU A 8 0.66 25.16 -35.31
CA GLU A 8 0.06 24.31 -36.36
C GLU A 8 0.61 22.88 -36.33
N ALA A 9 1.81 22.67 -35.76
CA ALA A 9 2.44 21.36 -35.63
C ALA A 9 1.64 20.42 -34.73
N VAL A 10 0.89 20.93 -33.75
CA VAL A 10 0.06 20.12 -32.83
C VAL A 10 -0.92 19.23 -33.61
N GLY A 11 -1.64 19.81 -34.58
CA GLY A 11 -2.62 19.06 -35.37
C GLY A 11 -1.96 18.00 -36.25
N GLN A 12 -0.82 18.34 -36.84
CA GLN A 12 -0.09 17.45 -37.73
C GLN A 12 0.61 16.31 -36.98
N ALA A 13 1.21 16.58 -35.81
CA ALA A 13 1.79 15.57 -34.94
C ALA A 13 0.73 14.54 -34.50
N VAL A 14 -0.46 15.00 -34.09
CA VAL A 14 -1.56 14.09 -33.73
C VAL A 14 -2.01 13.24 -34.92
N ARG A 15 -2.08 13.83 -36.12
CA ARG A 15 -2.44 13.09 -37.33
C ARG A 15 -1.38 12.06 -37.69
N ALA A 16 -0.12 12.46 -37.75
CA ALA A 16 1.00 11.60 -38.08
C ALA A 16 1.14 10.43 -37.09
N PHE A 17 0.91 10.68 -35.79
CA PHE A 17 0.86 9.65 -34.77
C PHE A 17 -0.24 8.61 -35.04
N LYS A 18 -1.47 9.07 -35.31
CA LYS A 18 -2.61 8.18 -35.61
C LYS A 18 -2.42 7.35 -36.89
N GLU A 19 -1.71 7.89 -37.86
CA GLU A 19 -1.42 7.23 -39.14
C GLU A 19 -0.13 6.40 -39.10
N LEU A 20 0.57 6.31 -37.95
CA LEU A 20 1.89 5.70 -37.79
C LEU A 20 2.94 6.21 -38.80
N ASN A 21 2.80 7.46 -39.24
CA ASN A 21 3.73 8.08 -40.16
C ASN A 21 4.95 8.61 -39.37
N ARG A 22 5.96 7.75 -39.23
CA ARG A 22 7.16 8.03 -38.44
C ARG A 22 7.87 9.33 -38.83
N LYS A 23 8.07 9.57 -40.12
CA LYS A 23 8.82 10.75 -40.61
C LYS A 23 8.11 12.05 -40.26
N ASP A 24 6.80 12.10 -40.52
CA ASP A 24 6.02 13.30 -40.23
C ASP A 24 5.89 13.50 -38.72
N PHE A 25 5.74 12.41 -37.96
CA PHE A 25 5.67 12.50 -36.50
C PHE A 25 6.97 13.01 -35.89
N GLU A 26 8.13 12.49 -36.30
CA GLU A 26 9.45 12.97 -35.88
C GLU A 26 9.62 14.47 -36.16
N TYR A 27 9.27 14.91 -37.38
CA TYR A 27 9.36 16.30 -37.77
C TYR A 27 8.44 17.21 -36.94
N TYR A 28 7.13 16.92 -36.89
CA TYR A 28 6.20 17.79 -36.18
C TYR A 28 6.37 17.72 -34.66
N ASN A 29 6.82 16.59 -34.12
CA ASN A 29 7.14 16.48 -32.70
C ASN A 29 8.32 17.39 -32.31
N ALA A 30 9.35 17.50 -33.16
CA ALA A 30 10.48 18.39 -32.93
C ALA A 30 10.05 19.87 -32.77
N GLU A 31 8.98 20.26 -33.45
CA GLU A 31 8.38 21.61 -33.40
C GLU A 31 7.43 21.84 -32.20
N LEU A 32 7.16 20.82 -31.38
CA LEU A 32 6.37 20.94 -30.17
C LEU A 32 7.23 21.39 -28.99
N SER A 33 6.71 22.33 -28.21
CA SER A 33 7.26 22.65 -26.90
C SER A 33 7.08 21.49 -25.91
N GLU A 34 7.89 21.47 -24.86
CA GLU A 34 7.80 20.46 -23.78
C GLU A 34 6.39 20.41 -23.17
N GLN A 35 5.77 21.57 -22.91
CA GLN A 35 4.41 21.67 -22.37
C GLN A 35 3.37 21.08 -23.33
N GLU A 36 3.53 21.27 -24.64
CA GLU A 36 2.64 20.67 -25.64
C GLU A 36 2.81 19.15 -25.71
N ARG A 37 4.05 18.64 -25.64
CA ARG A 37 4.30 17.18 -25.61
C ARG A 37 3.68 16.53 -24.37
N VAL A 38 3.87 17.15 -23.20
CA VAL A 38 3.24 16.72 -21.94
C VAL A 38 1.71 16.73 -22.05
N ALA A 39 1.13 17.82 -22.58
CA ALA A 39 -0.31 17.93 -22.73
C ALA A 39 -0.89 16.94 -23.75
N LEU A 40 -0.14 16.59 -24.80
CA LEU A 40 -0.56 15.63 -25.80
C LEU A 40 -0.44 14.19 -25.32
N ASN A 41 0.53 13.89 -24.45
CA ASN A 41 0.74 12.60 -23.79
C ASN A 41 0.59 11.40 -24.75
N PHE A 42 1.46 11.36 -25.77
CA PHE A 42 1.44 10.32 -26.81
C PHE A 42 1.68 8.91 -26.26
N VAL A 43 2.45 8.78 -25.17
CA VAL A 43 2.64 7.50 -24.46
C VAL A 43 1.31 6.99 -23.93
N LYS A 44 0.55 7.79 -23.18
CA LYS A 44 -0.78 7.39 -22.72
C LYS A 44 -1.73 7.08 -23.89
N ARG A 45 -1.66 7.82 -24.99
CA ARG A 45 -2.46 7.52 -26.20
C ARG A 45 -2.12 6.16 -26.79
N ALA A 46 -0.84 5.78 -26.84
CA ALA A 46 -0.44 4.45 -27.29
C ALA A 46 -1.02 3.35 -26.39
N PHE A 47 -1.03 3.58 -25.07
CA PHE A 47 -1.70 2.72 -24.10
C PHE A 47 -3.22 2.68 -24.29
N ASP A 48 -3.87 3.80 -24.61
CA ASP A 48 -5.32 3.88 -24.90
C ASP A 48 -5.70 3.18 -26.22
N LEU A 49 -4.75 3.07 -27.16
CA LEU A 49 -4.90 2.32 -28.40
C LEU A 49 -4.47 0.86 -28.28
N GLU A 50 -3.86 0.46 -27.17
CA GLU A 50 -3.22 -0.85 -26.97
C GLU A 50 -2.28 -1.26 -28.12
N SER A 51 -1.60 -0.28 -28.73
CA SER A 51 -0.70 -0.50 -29.86
C SER A 51 0.78 -0.30 -29.48
N SER A 52 1.55 -1.39 -29.56
CA SER A 52 3.00 -1.38 -29.31
C SER A 52 3.77 -0.56 -30.34
N GLU A 53 3.29 -0.50 -31.59
CA GLU A 53 3.87 0.32 -32.66
C GLU A 53 3.76 1.82 -32.34
N HIS A 54 2.60 2.25 -31.84
CA HIS A 54 2.40 3.63 -31.39
C HIS A 54 3.25 3.94 -30.16
N LEU A 55 3.40 2.98 -29.24
CA LEU A 55 4.25 3.17 -28.06
C LEU A 55 5.70 3.33 -28.46
N ALA A 56 6.22 2.45 -29.32
CA ALA A 56 7.59 2.55 -29.84
C ALA A 56 7.82 3.89 -30.56
N LEU A 57 6.86 4.33 -31.39
CA LEU A 57 6.96 5.64 -32.06
C LEU A 57 7.02 6.81 -31.06
N ALA A 58 6.20 6.77 -30.00
CA ALA A 58 6.25 7.78 -28.94
C ALA A 58 7.60 7.78 -28.21
N LEU A 59 8.08 6.60 -27.82
CA LEU A 59 9.31 6.48 -27.03
C LEU A 59 10.57 6.80 -27.85
N ASP A 60 10.66 6.34 -29.11
CA ASP A 60 11.77 6.63 -30.03
C ASP A 60 11.94 8.14 -30.28
N THR A 61 10.86 8.90 -30.14
CA THR A 61 10.85 10.37 -30.31
C THR A 61 10.96 11.14 -29.00
N ASN A 62 11.39 10.46 -27.92
CA ASN A 62 11.60 11.02 -26.60
C ASN A 62 10.35 11.73 -26.05
N GLN A 63 9.16 11.15 -26.25
CA GLN A 63 7.97 11.65 -25.58
C GLN A 63 8.10 11.51 -24.07
N PRO A 64 7.61 12.50 -23.30
CA PRO A 64 7.64 12.41 -21.86
C PRO A 64 6.73 11.26 -21.39
N VAL A 65 7.27 10.40 -20.53
CA VAL A 65 6.49 9.39 -19.80
C VAL A 65 6.00 10.05 -18.51
N ILE A 66 4.69 10.30 -18.44
CA ILE A 66 4.05 10.90 -17.26
C ILE A 66 3.08 9.91 -16.63
N GLU A 67 2.82 10.06 -15.33
CA GLU A 67 1.89 9.21 -14.57
C GLU A 67 2.25 7.72 -14.70
N LEU A 68 3.53 7.39 -14.55
CA LEU A 68 4.06 6.03 -14.71
C LEU A 68 3.33 5.01 -13.82
N ASP A 69 2.92 5.41 -12.61
CA ASP A 69 2.07 4.61 -11.73
C ASP A 69 0.78 4.13 -12.42
N ARG A 70 0.10 5.04 -13.14
CA ARG A 70 -1.14 4.74 -13.87
C ARG A 70 -0.88 3.91 -15.11
N LEU A 71 0.24 4.13 -15.80
CA LEU A 71 0.62 3.31 -16.95
C LEU A 71 0.93 1.86 -16.53
N LEU A 72 1.68 1.66 -15.44
CA LEU A 72 1.99 0.34 -14.91
C LEU A 72 0.72 -0.40 -14.46
N LEU A 73 -0.20 0.28 -13.77
CA LEU A 73 -1.50 -0.28 -13.42
C LEU A 73 -2.28 -0.75 -14.66
N LYS A 74 -2.29 0.09 -15.70
CA LYS A 74 -3.01 -0.22 -16.94
C LYS A 74 -2.47 -1.44 -17.67
N LEU A 75 -1.19 -1.80 -17.50
CA LEU A 75 -0.61 -3.00 -18.10
C LEU A 75 -1.33 -4.29 -17.66
N GLY A 76 -1.96 -4.31 -16.48
CA GLY A 76 -2.72 -5.48 -16.01
C GLY A 76 -3.86 -5.89 -16.94
N ALA A 77 -4.42 -4.95 -17.69
CA ALA A 77 -5.54 -5.17 -18.61
C ALA A 77 -5.10 -5.40 -20.08
N ILE A 78 -3.87 -5.03 -20.45
CA ILE A 78 -3.39 -5.08 -21.84
C ILE A 78 -3.02 -6.52 -22.22
N GLN A 79 -3.34 -6.93 -23.45
CA GLN A 79 -2.97 -8.26 -23.97
C GLN A 79 -1.45 -8.40 -24.10
N ASP A 80 -0.78 -7.48 -24.82
CA ASP A 80 0.68 -7.48 -25.04
C ASP A 80 1.46 -6.75 -23.93
N ARG A 81 1.02 -6.89 -22.68
CA ARG A 81 1.55 -6.16 -21.50
C ARG A 81 3.06 -6.25 -21.35
N THR A 82 3.65 -7.41 -21.64
CA THR A 82 5.09 -7.65 -21.47
C THR A 82 5.92 -6.89 -22.50
N LEU A 83 5.43 -6.77 -23.73
CA LEU A 83 6.07 -5.96 -24.77
C LEU A 83 6.02 -4.48 -24.41
N PHE A 84 4.86 -3.99 -23.95
CA PHE A 84 4.70 -2.62 -23.48
C PHE A 84 5.67 -2.30 -22.33
N PHE A 85 5.74 -3.18 -21.33
CA PHE A 85 6.65 -3.04 -20.20
C PHE A 85 8.11 -2.99 -20.65
N ARG A 86 8.54 -3.92 -21.52
CA ARG A 86 9.91 -3.95 -22.05
C ARG A 86 10.25 -2.68 -22.82
N LEU A 87 9.33 -2.15 -23.63
CA LEU A 87 9.53 -0.90 -24.36
C LEU A 87 9.75 0.28 -23.40
N LEU A 88 8.96 0.38 -22.33
CA LEU A 88 9.15 1.41 -21.30
C LEU A 88 10.53 1.34 -20.65
N VAL A 89 10.94 0.15 -20.18
CA VAL A 89 12.24 -0.06 -19.52
C VAL A 89 13.40 0.23 -20.48
N GLN A 90 13.33 -0.24 -21.73
CA GLN A 90 14.36 0.01 -22.75
C GLN A 90 14.57 1.50 -23.04
N HIS A 91 13.54 2.32 -22.86
CA HIS A 91 13.59 3.77 -23.06
C HIS A 91 13.86 4.55 -21.77
N GLY A 92 14.43 3.89 -20.76
CA GLY A 92 14.98 4.56 -19.58
C GLY A 92 13.96 4.93 -18.51
N VAL A 93 12.80 4.27 -18.48
CA VAL A 93 11.89 4.36 -17.34
C VAL A 93 12.58 3.84 -16.08
N ASP A 94 12.66 4.69 -15.06
CA ASP A 94 13.21 4.34 -13.75
C ASP A 94 12.10 3.77 -12.84
N LEU A 95 12.16 2.45 -12.61
CA LEU A 95 11.23 1.74 -11.72
C LEU A 95 11.41 2.10 -10.24
N ASN A 96 12.56 2.68 -9.88
CA ASN A 96 12.88 3.10 -8.52
C ASN A 96 12.50 4.56 -8.25
N GLN A 97 11.95 5.26 -9.25
CA GLN A 97 11.36 6.59 -9.06
C GLN A 97 10.28 6.51 -7.96
N LEU A 98 10.41 7.37 -6.95
CA LEU A 98 9.48 7.40 -5.82
C LEU A 98 8.17 8.08 -6.21
N LYS A 99 7.07 7.40 -5.89
CA LYS A 99 5.70 7.94 -5.96
C LYS A 99 5.20 8.19 -4.54
N GLU A 100 4.71 9.39 -4.29
CA GLU A 100 4.00 9.73 -3.05
C GLU A 100 2.52 9.41 -3.19
N LEU A 101 1.94 8.70 -2.21
CA LEU A 101 0.50 8.55 -2.05
C LEU A 101 -0.05 9.70 -1.20
N ASP A 102 -0.67 10.66 -1.88
CA ASP A 102 -1.51 11.67 -1.25
C ASP A 102 -2.79 11.00 -0.72
N GLY A 103 -2.99 10.97 0.61
CA GLY A 103 -4.30 10.64 1.18
C GLY A 103 -4.37 9.55 2.24
N HIS A 104 -3.27 8.93 2.69
CA HIS A 104 -3.27 8.12 3.92
C HIS A 104 -3.35 8.98 5.19
N ARG A 105 -4.29 9.93 5.24
CA ARG A 105 -4.63 10.70 6.43
C ARG A 105 -5.53 9.85 7.33
N SER A 106 -4.94 8.90 8.06
CA SER A 106 -5.61 8.36 9.26
C SER A 106 -4.68 7.71 10.28
N ILE A 107 -3.49 7.21 9.89
CA ILE A 107 -2.56 6.57 10.85
C ILE A 107 -1.12 7.15 10.77
N VAL A 108 -0.77 7.82 9.67
CA VAL A 108 0.58 8.29 9.38
C VAL A 108 0.60 9.81 9.22
N ARG A 109 1.63 10.47 9.75
CA ARG A 109 1.77 11.94 9.72
C ARG A 109 2.37 12.49 8.42
N GLN A 110 2.92 11.62 7.58
CA GLN A 110 3.66 11.96 6.36
C GLN A 110 3.17 11.15 5.15
N PRO A 111 3.31 11.68 3.93
CA PRO A 111 3.08 10.93 2.70
C PRO A 111 3.93 9.64 2.68
N LEU A 112 3.34 8.56 2.18
CA LEU A 112 4.07 7.31 1.93
C LEU A 112 4.69 7.38 0.54
N ALA A 113 6.01 7.19 0.47
CA ALA A 113 6.78 7.17 -0.77
C ALA A 113 7.35 5.78 -1.03
N PHE A 114 7.12 5.26 -2.24
CA PHE A 114 7.62 3.94 -2.65
C PHE A 114 8.02 3.92 -4.13
N PRO A 115 8.91 2.98 -4.54
CA PRO A 115 9.26 2.74 -5.93
C PRO A 115 8.02 2.49 -6.80
N VAL A 116 7.88 3.25 -7.88
CA VAL A 116 6.76 3.14 -8.82
C VAL A 116 6.69 1.75 -9.47
N GLY A 117 7.80 1.03 -9.61
CA GLY A 117 7.83 -0.33 -10.12
C GLY A 117 6.98 -1.31 -9.32
N LEU A 118 6.66 -1.01 -8.06
CA LEU A 118 5.80 -1.83 -7.22
C LEU A 118 4.38 -1.99 -7.80
N TYR A 119 3.90 -1.04 -8.61
CA TYR A 119 2.61 -1.16 -9.32
C TYR A 119 2.56 -2.28 -10.36
N SER A 120 3.71 -2.85 -10.76
CA SER A 120 3.73 -4.03 -11.64
C SER A 120 3.27 -5.32 -10.95
N ALA A 121 3.15 -5.31 -9.62
CA ALA A 121 2.82 -6.49 -8.83
C ALA A 121 1.35 -6.97 -8.93
N ILE A 122 0.52 -6.22 -9.63
CA ILE A 122 -0.80 -6.64 -10.12
C ILE A 122 -0.75 -7.89 -11.02
N ASN A 123 0.42 -8.22 -11.56
CA ASN A 123 0.62 -9.40 -12.38
C ASN A 123 2.01 -9.98 -12.13
N HIS A 124 2.07 -11.27 -11.78
CA HIS A 124 3.32 -11.94 -11.44
C HIS A 124 4.40 -11.85 -12.54
N GLU A 125 4.03 -12.00 -13.81
CA GLU A 125 4.99 -11.93 -14.93
C GLU A 125 5.55 -10.51 -15.10
N LEU A 126 4.71 -9.48 -14.97
CA LEU A 126 5.17 -8.09 -15.01
C LEU A 126 6.10 -7.76 -13.84
N PHE A 127 5.78 -8.25 -12.65
CA PHE A 127 6.61 -8.03 -11.46
C PHE A 127 7.97 -8.71 -11.58
N GLN A 128 8.01 -9.94 -12.10
CA GLN A 128 9.25 -10.62 -12.43
C GLN A 128 10.11 -9.78 -13.38
N LEU A 129 9.51 -9.25 -14.46
CA LEU A 129 10.22 -8.38 -15.40
C LEU A 129 10.72 -7.09 -14.75
N ALA A 130 9.98 -6.53 -13.79
CA ALA A 130 10.41 -5.34 -13.05
C ALA A 130 11.65 -5.62 -12.18
N ILE A 131 11.68 -6.76 -11.50
CA ILE A 131 12.83 -7.19 -10.71
C ILE A 131 14.05 -7.43 -11.62
N GLU A 132 13.86 -8.14 -12.74
CA GLU A 132 14.90 -8.35 -13.74
C GLU A 132 15.42 -7.03 -14.34
N ALA A 133 14.56 -6.02 -14.43
CA ALA A 133 14.88 -4.67 -14.86
C ALA A 133 15.54 -3.79 -13.78
N GLY A 134 15.73 -4.30 -12.55
CA GLY A 134 16.43 -3.61 -11.47
C GLY A 134 15.54 -2.86 -10.49
N LEU A 135 14.27 -3.26 -10.32
CA LEU A 135 13.47 -2.81 -9.19
C LEU A 135 14.15 -3.21 -7.86
N ASP A 136 14.40 -2.23 -7.00
CA ASP A 136 15.07 -2.41 -5.72
C ASP A 136 14.09 -2.97 -4.67
N LEU A 137 14.18 -4.27 -4.40
CA LEU A 137 13.42 -4.94 -3.36
C LEU A 137 13.98 -4.68 -1.94
N ASP A 138 15.19 -4.13 -1.82
CA ASP A 138 15.80 -3.76 -0.55
C ASP A 138 15.48 -2.31 -0.14
N TYR A 139 14.68 -1.59 -0.94
CA TYR A 139 14.27 -0.24 -0.61
C TYR A 139 13.61 -0.18 0.76
N THR A 140 14.04 0.80 1.54
CA THR A 140 13.46 1.11 2.84
C THR A 140 13.14 2.59 2.94
N THR A 141 12.08 2.90 3.67
CA THR A 141 11.71 4.28 4.01
C THR A 141 11.40 4.40 5.48
N SER A 142 11.47 5.62 6.02
CA SER A 142 11.09 5.88 7.40
C SER A 142 9.65 6.36 7.49
N LEU A 143 8.94 5.91 8.51
CA LEU A 143 7.58 6.26 8.86
C LEU A 143 7.52 6.93 10.22
N GLN A 144 7.05 8.17 10.29
CA GLN A 144 6.70 8.80 11.56
C GLN A 144 5.23 8.53 11.92
N ARG A 145 5.01 7.92 13.08
CA ARG A 145 3.66 7.72 13.64
C ARG A 145 3.12 9.01 14.28
N SER A 146 1.81 9.03 14.54
CA SER A 146 1.09 10.19 15.05
C SER A 146 1.73 10.84 16.29
N ASP A 147 1.35 12.09 16.55
CA ASP A 147 1.89 13.01 17.56
C ASP A 147 1.95 12.43 18.99
N ARG A 148 1.16 11.39 19.27
CA ARG A 148 1.09 10.73 20.58
C ARG A 148 2.26 9.80 20.86
N PHE A 149 2.88 9.21 19.83
CA PHE A 149 3.92 8.19 20.01
C PHE A 149 5.32 8.73 19.67
N LEU A 150 5.43 9.70 18.75
CA LEU A 150 6.71 10.30 18.32
C LEU A 150 7.78 9.29 17.84
N GLU A 151 7.37 8.07 17.50
CA GLU A 151 8.26 7.02 17.04
C GLU A 151 8.45 7.07 15.52
N THR A 152 9.70 6.83 15.08
CA THR A 152 10.07 6.63 13.68
C THR A 152 10.42 5.16 13.46
N HIS A 153 9.80 4.59 12.44
CA HIS A 153 9.95 3.19 12.05
C HIS A 153 10.51 3.08 10.64
N VAL A 154 11.35 2.10 10.39
CA VAL A 154 11.75 1.72 9.03
C VAL A 154 10.69 0.79 8.43
N ILE A 155 10.28 1.02 7.21
CA ILE A 155 9.38 0.19 6.41
C ILE A 155 10.18 -0.31 5.23
N ASN A 156 10.02 -1.58 4.88
CA ASN A 156 10.65 -2.19 3.71
C ASN A 156 9.68 -2.39 2.54
N MET A 157 10.19 -2.87 1.41
CA MET A 157 9.38 -3.10 0.20
C MET A 157 8.26 -4.11 0.37
N LEU A 158 8.44 -5.18 1.16
CA LEU A 158 7.37 -6.14 1.41
C LEU A 158 6.25 -5.50 2.23
N ASP A 159 6.59 -4.67 3.21
CA ASP A 159 5.59 -3.88 3.93
C ASP A 159 4.87 -2.95 2.95
N LEU A 160 5.60 -2.16 2.14
CA LEU A 160 5.00 -1.26 1.15
C LEU A 160 4.11 -1.97 0.15
N TYR A 161 4.51 -3.17 -0.32
CA TYR A 161 3.69 -4.03 -1.17
C TYR A 161 2.32 -4.23 -0.53
N LEU A 162 2.28 -4.70 0.71
CA LEU A 162 1.03 -5.06 1.37
C LEU A 162 0.15 -3.85 1.73
N LEU A 163 0.72 -2.65 1.73
CA LEU A 163 -0.03 -1.40 1.94
C LEU A 163 -0.63 -0.81 0.68
N LEU A 164 -0.17 -1.23 -0.49
CA LEU A 164 -0.72 -0.75 -1.75
C LEU A 164 -2.17 -1.21 -1.86
N ASP A 165 -3.07 -0.27 -1.60
CA ASP A 165 -4.48 -0.42 -1.87
C ASP A 165 -4.76 0.05 -3.29
N LEU A 166 -4.74 -0.91 -4.21
CA LEU A 166 -5.05 -0.72 -5.62
C LEU A 166 -6.49 -1.15 -5.88
N GLU A 167 -7.12 -0.59 -6.91
CA GLU A 167 -8.48 -1.02 -7.31
C GLU A 167 -8.50 -2.50 -7.73
N ASP A 168 -7.40 -2.98 -8.33
CA ASP A 168 -7.18 -4.38 -8.68
C ASP A 168 -6.24 -5.04 -7.64
N GLU A 169 -6.61 -6.22 -7.15
CA GLU A 169 -5.78 -6.96 -6.20
C GLU A 169 -4.42 -7.35 -6.80
N MET A 170 -3.36 -7.27 -5.99
CA MET A 170 -2.04 -7.76 -6.39
C MET A 170 -2.01 -9.29 -6.50
N ASP A 171 -1.17 -9.80 -7.40
CA ASP A 171 -1.03 -11.24 -7.59
C ASP A 171 -0.23 -11.86 -6.43
N VAL A 172 -0.88 -12.72 -5.62
CA VAL A 172 -0.26 -13.37 -4.45
C VAL A 172 1.04 -14.09 -4.79
N ARG A 173 1.19 -14.60 -6.03
CA ARG A 173 2.44 -15.25 -6.48
C ARG A 173 3.63 -14.30 -6.49
N SER A 174 3.40 -12.98 -6.61
CA SER A 174 4.46 -11.97 -6.53
C SER A 174 5.15 -11.96 -5.15
N LEU A 175 4.49 -12.47 -4.10
CA LEU A 175 5.09 -12.61 -2.77
C LEU A 175 6.30 -13.55 -2.75
N GLU A 176 6.39 -14.47 -3.71
CA GLU A 176 7.52 -15.41 -3.81
C GLU A 176 8.86 -14.67 -4.02
N PHE A 177 8.85 -13.50 -4.67
CA PHE A 177 10.06 -12.70 -4.88
C PHE A 177 10.57 -12.01 -3.61
N PHE A 178 9.73 -11.86 -2.59
CA PHE A 178 10.12 -11.32 -1.30
C PHE A 178 10.66 -12.38 -0.34
N THR A 179 11.03 -13.57 -0.86
CA THR A 179 11.41 -14.72 -0.03
C THR A 179 12.58 -14.45 0.90
N ASP A 180 13.53 -13.64 0.46
CA ASP A 180 14.73 -13.32 1.26
C ASP A 180 14.62 -11.96 1.99
N HIS A 181 13.47 -11.29 1.87
CA HIS A 181 13.24 -9.96 2.43
C HIS A 181 12.36 -10.06 3.69
N PRO A 182 12.84 -9.62 4.87
CA PRO A 182 12.04 -9.63 6.09
C PRO A 182 10.87 -8.65 5.94
N ALA A 183 9.70 -8.97 6.48
CA ALA A 183 8.57 -8.04 6.61
C ALA A 183 8.43 -7.56 8.05
N THR A 184 8.07 -6.29 8.23
CA THR A 184 7.59 -5.77 9.50
C THR A 184 6.07 -5.77 9.50
N ILE A 185 5.48 -6.98 9.58
CA ILE A 185 4.02 -7.27 9.51
C ILE A 185 3.18 -6.32 10.36
N GLY A 186 3.78 -5.84 11.45
CA GLY A 186 3.26 -4.79 12.29
C GLY A 186 2.52 -3.70 11.52
N PHE A 187 3.05 -3.12 10.44
CA PHE A 187 2.42 -1.98 9.75
C PHE A 187 1.31 -2.37 8.74
N VAL A 188 1.42 -3.57 8.18
CA VAL A 188 0.54 -4.09 7.12
C VAL A 188 -0.84 -4.47 7.67
N GLU A 189 -0.87 -5.15 8.82
CA GLU A 189 -2.13 -5.50 9.48
C GLU A 189 -2.90 -4.27 10.01
N GLN A 190 -2.27 -3.09 10.10
CA GLN A 190 -2.86 -1.85 10.65
C GLN A 190 -3.59 -1.02 9.62
N LEU A 191 -3.12 -1.11 8.37
CA LEU A 191 -3.70 -0.40 7.25
C LEU A 191 -4.65 -1.39 6.58
N LYS A 192 -5.80 -1.61 7.25
CA LYS A 192 -7.03 -2.20 6.70
C LYS A 192 -7.08 -2.00 5.19
N ARG A 193 -6.64 -2.98 4.39
CA ARG A 193 -6.75 -3.02 2.91
C ARG A 193 -6.03 -4.22 2.25
N SER A 194 -5.15 -4.96 2.93
CA SER A 194 -4.50 -6.14 2.31
C SER A 194 -5.39 -7.39 2.25
N ASN A 195 -5.29 -8.17 1.16
CA ASN A 195 -5.98 -9.46 0.99
C ASN A 195 -5.54 -10.47 2.08
N PRO A 196 -6.47 -11.05 2.88
CA PRO A 196 -6.15 -12.00 3.95
C PRO A 196 -5.28 -13.19 3.53
N SER A 197 -5.44 -13.68 2.29
CA SER A 197 -4.63 -14.79 1.75
C SER A 197 -3.15 -14.43 1.57
N SER A 198 -2.84 -13.15 1.28
CA SER A 198 -1.48 -12.65 1.16
C SER A 198 -0.77 -12.62 2.51
N ILE A 199 -1.48 -12.17 3.56
CA ILE A 199 -0.96 -12.17 4.93
C ILE A 199 -0.67 -13.61 5.39
N GLN A 200 -1.62 -14.52 5.18
CA GLN A 200 -1.47 -15.92 5.60
C GLN A 200 -0.21 -16.57 4.99
N THR A 201 0.03 -16.34 3.69
CA THR A 201 1.22 -16.86 2.98
C THR A 201 2.53 -16.38 3.61
N ILE A 202 2.59 -15.13 4.07
CA ILE A 202 3.79 -14.56 4.72
C ILE A 202 4.00 -15.14 6.12
N VAL A 203 2.91 -15.28 6.89
CA VAL A 203 2.95 -15.86 8.23
C VAL A 203 3.43 -17.31 8.18
N GLU A 204 2.89 -18.11 7.26
CA GLU A 204 3.24 -19.53 7.11
C GLU A 204 4.70 -19.76 6.71
N THR A 205 5.31 -18.84 5.98
CA THR A 205 6.70 -18.97 5.51
C THR A 205 7.77 -18.58 6.54
N LYS A 206 7.40 -18.21 7.77
CA LYS A 206 8.31 -17.84 8.88
C LYS A 206 9.33 -16.73 8.56
N LYS A 207 9.12 -15.97 7.48
CA LYS A 207 9.93 -14.80 7.08
C LYS A 207 9.59 -13.55 7.91
N TYR A 208 8.71 -13.74 8.88
CA TYR A 208 8.36 -12.80 9.94
C TYR A 208 9.54 -12.61 10.89
N GLN A 209 10.15 -11.43 10.83
CA GLN A 209 10.99 -10.95 11.91
C GLN A 209 10.25 -9.80 12.57
N VAL A 210 9.68 -10.06 13.75
CA VAL A 210 9.20 -8.97 14.61
C VAL A 210 10.45 -8.29 15.11
N ASP A 211 10.85 -7.19 14.47
CA ASP A 211 11.79 -6.30 15.13
C ASP A 211 11.12 -5.88 16.44
N PHE A 212 11.80 -6.15 17.55
CA PHE A 212 11.26 -5.99 18.88
C PHE A 212 10.93 -4.53 19.24
N LYS A 213 11.46 -3.56 18.49
CA LYS A 213 11.06 -2.15 18.57
C LYS A 213 9.65 -1.92 17.99
N TYR A 214 9.21 -2.80 17.08
CA TYR A 214 7.87 -2.87 16.49
C TYR A 214 7.00 -3.89 17.23
N ALA A 215 7.59 -4.90 17.88
CA ALA A 215 6.83 -5.85 18.68
C ALA A 215 6.12 -5.19 19.85
N LYS A 216 6.50 -3.99 20.29
CA LYS A 216 5.90 -3.41 21.50
C LYS A 216 4.36 -3.29 21.38
N HIS A 217 3.84 -2.77 20.27
CA HIS A 217 2.41 -2.40 20.17
C HIS A 217 1.48 -3.17 19.16
N TYR A 218 1.85 -4.31 18.56
CA TYR A 218 1.51 -4.47 17.12
C TYR A 218 0.51 -5.53 16.59
N PRO A 219 0.31 -6.75 17.13
CA PRO A 219 -0.69 -7.67 16.53
C PRO A 219 -2.08 -7.59 17.18
N LEU A 220 -2.16 -7.63 18.52
CA LEU A 220 -3.44 -7.66 19.24
C LEU A 220 -4.15 -6.31 19.24
N PHE A 221 -3.43 -5.23 19.54
CA PHE A 221 -3.95 -3.86 19.47
C PHE A 221 -4.54 -3.56 18.08
N TYR A 222 -3.84 -4.00 17.03
CA TYR A 222 -4.25 -3.75 15.66
C TYR A 222 -5.20 -4.80 15.10
N ALA A 223 -5.27 -6.03 15.60
CA ALA A 223 -6.40 -6.89 15.30
C ALA A 223 -7.69 -6.31 15.90
N MET A 224 -7.61 -5.68 17.09
CA MET A 224 -8.71 -4.94 17.70
C MET A 224 -9.10 -3.67 16.93
N ILE A 225 -8.14 -2.85 16.49
CA ILE A 225 -8.43 -1.63 15.70
C ILE A 225 -8.72 -1.95 14.22
N GLY A 226 -8.00 -2.92 13.66
CA GLY A 226 -7.98 -3.45 12.28
C GLY A 226 -9.19 -4.32 11.93
N ARG A 227 -9.84 -4.89 12.94
CA ARG A 227 -11.05 -5.72 12.84
C ARG A 227 -10.76 -7.07 12.17
N HIS A 228 -9.79 -7.77 12.74
CA HIS A 228 -9.34 -9.08 12.28
C HIS A 228 -9.65 -10.15 13.33
N THR A 229 -10.92 -10.27 13.69
CA THR A 229 -11.38 -11.23 14.71
C THR A 229 -11.02 -12.67 14.31
N GLU A 230 -11.00 -12.94 13.00
CA GLU A 230 -10.66 -14.23 12.41
C GLU A 230 -9.22 -14.68 12.69
N VAL A 231 -8.27 -13.74 12.82
CA VAL A 231 -6.86 -14.05 13.18
C VAL A 231 -6.50 -13.64 14.61
N PHE A 232 -7.36 -12.89 15.31
CA PHE A 232 -7.09 -12.40 16.67
C PHE A 232 -6.69 -13.52 17.63
N GLU A 233 -7.43 -14.63 17.62
CA GLU A 233 -7.13 -15.77 18.49
C GLU A 233 -5.79 -16.44 18.19
N GLN A 234 -5.40 -16.51 16.92
CA GLN A 234 -4.12 -17.07 16.49
C GLN A 234 -2.96 -16.15 16.90
N LEU A 235 -3.15 -14.83 16.72
CA LEU A 235 -2.20 -13.81 17.16
C LEU A 235 -2.06 -13.79 18.68
N LEU A 236 -3.16 -13.95 19.43
CA LEU A 236 -3.15 -14.05 20.88
C LEU A 236 -2.37 -15.27 21.35
N GLU A 237 -2.60 -16.41 20.72
CA GLU A 237 -1.86 -17.63 21.04
C GLU A 237 -0.35 -17.48 20.80
N ALA A 238 0.04 -16.76 19.74
CA ALA A 238 1.44 -16.45 19.47
C ALA A 238 2.04 -15.52 20.53
N VAL A 239 1.30 -14.48 20.94
CA VAL A 239 1.74 -13.52 21.99
C VAL A 239 2.01 -14.21 23.32
N LEU A 240 1.09 -15.09 23.74
CA LEU A 240 1.18 -15.84 25.01
C LEU A 240 2.37 -16.81 25.08
N LYS A 241 3.03 -17.10 23.95
CA LYS A 241 4.22 -17.97 23.89
C LYS A 241 5.53 -17.19 23.84
N THR A 242 5.47 -15.86 23.91
CA THR A 242 6.66 -14.99 23.80
C THR A 242 7.21 -14.62 25.17
N GLU A 243 8.54 -14.43 25.28
CA GLU A 243 9.18 -13.96 26.52
C GLU A 243 8.81 -12.51 26.91
N LYS A 244 8.01 -11.83 26.09
CA LYS A 244 7.62 -10.42 26.23
C LYS A 244 6.11 -10.22 26.24
N GLU A 245 5.38 -11.28 26.59
CA GLU A 245 3.93 -11.34 26.75
C GLU A 245 3.35 -10.10 27.44
N GLN A 246 3.86 -9.75 28.61
CA GLN A 246 3.29 -8.66 29.43
C GLN A 246 3.26 -7.31 28.70
N LEU A 247 4.34 -6.94 28.00
CA LEU A 247 4.40 -5.69 27.24
C LEU A 247 3.40 -5.69 26.08
N LEU A 248 3.27 -6.82 25.39
CA LEU A 248 2.35 -7.02 24.26
C LEU A 248 0.88 -6.94 24.70
N LEU A 249 0.56 -7.43 25.90
CA LEU A 249 -0.78 -7.38 26.48
C LEU A 249 -1.12 -5.98 26.99
N GLU A 250 -0.20 -5.29 27.66
CA GLU A 250 -0.36 -3.89 28.09
C GLU A 250 -0.64 -2.98 26.89
N ASP A 251 0.07 -3.18 25.78
CA ASP A 251 -0.16 -2.43 24.57
C ASP A 251 -1.42 -2.84 23.82
N ALA A 252 -1.83 -4.12 23.86
CA ALA A 252 -3.14 -4.55 23.36
C ALA A 252 -4.27 -3.78 24.04
N LEU A 253 -4.15 -3.55 25.35
CA LEU A 253 -5.15 -2.79 26.11
C LEU A 253 -5.27 -1.36 25.60
N LEU A 254 -4.20 -0.73 25.10
CA LEU A 254 -4.22 0.60 24.49
C LEU A 254 -5.20 0.73 23.30
N ALA A 255 -5.72 -0.37 22.73
CA ALA A 255 -6.66 -0.34 21.61
C ALA A 255 -8.03 0.22 22.01
N PHE A 256 -8.43 0.02 23.27
CA PHE A 256 -9.62 0.63 23.86
C PHE A 256 -9.46 2.16 24.10
N HIS A 257 -8.32 2.73 23.69
CA HIS A 257 -7.93 4.12 23.95
C HIS A 257 -7.76 4.97 22.66
N ASN A 258 -8.03 4.42 21.46
CA ASN A 258 -7.92 5.16 20.20
C ASN A 258 -9.20 5.13 19.34
N HIS A 259 -9.79 6.31 19.15
CA HIS A 259 -11.00 6.54 18.36
C HIS A 259 -10.71 6.58 16.85
N GLN A 260 -11.46 5.84 16.03
CA GLN A 260 -11.58 6.10 14.59
C GLN A 260 -13.00 6.61 14.26
N PRO A 261 -13.23 7.94 14.22
CA PRO A 261 -14.56 8.54 14.12
C PRO A 261 -15.37 8.09 12.91
N GLY A 262 -14.72 7.85 11.77
CA GLY A 262 -15.40 7.46 10.53
C GLY A 262 -16.01 6.04 10.55
N GLN A 263 -15.64 5.18 11.51
CA GLN A 263 -16.05 3.77 11.50
C GLN A 263 -17.12 3.42 12.51
N ALA A 264 -17.13 4.06 13.69
CA ALA A 264 -18.25 3.96 14.62
C ALA A 264 -19.55 4.41 13.94
N SER A 265 -19.48 5.43 13.06
CA SER A 265 -20.60 5.89 12.24
C SER A 265 -21.02 4.91 11.13
N ALA A 266 -20.17 3.98 10.71
CA ALA A 266 -20.43 3.08 9.58
C ALA A 266 -20.95 1.69 9.99
N LEU A 267 -20.52 1.15 11.14
CA LEU A 267 -20.79 -0.23 11.54
C LEU A 267 -21.69 -0.40 12.77
N GLY A 268 -21.93 0.67 13.55
CA GLY A 268 -22.88 0.62 14.67
C GLY A 268 -22.57 -0.49 15.70
N ASN A 269 -23.56 -1.32 16.03
CA ASN A 269 -23.50 -2.29 17.13
C ASN A 269 -22.60 -3.51 16.86
N ASP A 270 -22.48 -3.95 15.60
CA ASP A 270 -21.65 -5.12 15.24
C ASP A 270 -20.17 -4.89 15.56
N TYR A 271 -19.74 -3.62 15.48
CA TYR A 271 -18.41 -3.18 15.88
C TYR A 271 -18.18 -3.33 17.40
N ILE A 272 -19.18 -2.98 18.20
CA ILE A 272 -19.13 -3.05 19.67
C ILE A 272 -19.00 -4.51 20.12
N ASP A 273 -19.78 -5.42 19.51
CA ASP A 273 -19.78 -6.83 19.88
C ASP A 273 -18.47 -7.54 19.50
N SER A 274 -17.87 -7.18 18.36
CA SER A 274 -16.57 -7.72 17.93
C SER A 274 -15.45 -7.33 18.89
N LEU A 275 -15.43 -6.07 19.33
CA LEU A 275 -14.48 -5.57 20.33
C LEU A 275 -14.67 -6.24 21.70
N TYR A 276 -15.93 -6.46 22.10
CA TYR A 276 -16.24 -7.18 23.32
C TYR A 276 -15.70 -8.61 23.30
N GLN A 277 -15.90 -9.34 22.19
CA GLN A 277 -15.38 -10.71 22.03
C GLN A 277 -13.86 -10.76 22.12
N MET A 278 -13.14 -9.83 21.48
CA MET A 278 -11.68 -9.75 21.60
C MET A 278 -11.23 -9.44 23.04
N GLY A 279 -11.95 -8.54 23.73
CA GLY A 279 -11.72 -8.26 25.16
C GLY A 279 -11.95 -9.47 26.06
N GLU A 280 -12.99 -10.26 25.78
CA GLU A 280 -13.26 -11.52 26.49
C GLU A 280 -12.13 -12.54 26.27
N GLN A 281 -11.60 -12.65 25.06
CA GLN A 281 -10.45 -13.53 24.78
C GLN A 281 -9.20 -13.08 25.54
N LEU A 282 -8.93 -11.78 25.65
CA LEU A 282 -7.85 -11.26 26.50
C LEU A 282 -8.07 -11.59 27.97
N ARG A 283 -9.30 -11.47 28.47
CA ARG A 283 -9.64 -11.81 29.85
C ARG A 283 -9.44 -13.30 30.13
N ILE A 284 -9.96 -14.17 29.27
CA ILE A 284 -9.98 -15.63 29.49
C ILE A 284 -8.61 -16.26 29.22
N ARG A 285 -7.96 -15.88 28.12
CA ARG A 285 -6.74 -16.57 27.66
C ARG A 285 -5.45 -15.88 28.12
N ALA A 286 -5.49 -14.56 28.35
CA ALA A 286 -4.35 -13.79 28.79
C ALA A 286 -4.46 -13.27 30.23
N ASN A 287 -5.50 -13.71 30.97
CA ASN A 287 -5.77 -13.34 32.36
C ASN A 287 -5.75 -11.82 32.63
N ILE A 288 -6.18 -11.03 31.64
CA ILE A 288 -6.26 -9.57 31.82
C ILE A 288 -7.42 -9.23 32.75
N ASP A 289 -7.11 -8.55 33.85
CA ASP A 289 -8.11 -7.95 34.74
C ASP A 289 -8.50 -6.55 34.25
N PHE A 290 -9.63 -6.46 33.55
CA PHE A 290 -10.16 -5.19 33.06
C PHE A 290 -10.56 -4.20 34.19
N LYS A 291 -10.61 -4.63 35.46
CA LYS A 291 -10.80 -3.72 36.60
C LYS A 291 -9.58 -2.84 36.86
N GLN A 292 -8.40 -3.25 36.37
CA GLN A 292 -7.14 -2.52 36.54
C GLN A 292 -6.89 -1.50 35.42
N VAL A 293 -7.69 -1.52 34.35
CA VAL A 293 -7.64 -0.52 33.28
C VAL A 293 -8.20 0.80 33.84
N GLU A 294 -7.42 1.88 33.82
CA GLU A 294 -7.86 3.17 34.37
C GLU A 294 -8.83 3.91 33.42
N ASP A 295 -9.95 4.40 33.97
CA ASP A 295 -10.98 5.16 33.23
C ASP A 295 -10.44 6.41 32.53
N ALA A 296 -9.41 7.04 33.10
CA ALA A 296 -8.80 8.25 32.55
C ALA A 296 -8.20 8.05 31.16
N TYR A 297 -7.90 6.81 30.79
CA TYR A 297 -7.36 6.47 29.48
C TYR A 297 -8.42 5.86 28.55
N VAL A 298 -9.56 5.38 29.07
CA VAL A 298 -10.63 4.80 28.25
C VAL A 298 -11.41 5.94 27.59
N LEU A 299 -11.57 5.87 26.26
CA LEU A 299 -12.38 6.86 25.57
C LEU A 299 -13.86 6.63 25.87
N ALA A 300 -14.64 7.71 25.92
CA ALA A 300 -16.05 7.69 26.28
C ALA A 300 -16.87 6.70 25.43
N GLU A 301 -16.50 6.51 24.16
CA GLU A 301 -17.16 5.63 23.22
C GLU A 301 -16.90 4.14 23.47
N TYR A 302 -15.84 3.78 24.21
CA TYR A 302 -15.51 2.40 24.58
C TYR A 302 -15.87 2.07 26.05
N GLN A 303 -16.38 3.06 26.78
CA GLN A 303 -16.67 2.94 28.21
C GLN A 303 -17.69 1.82 28.49
N GLU A 304 -18.72 1.68 27.66
CA GLU A 304 -19.71 0.60 27.77
C GLU A 304 -19.07 -0.79 27.64
N ILE A 305 -18.14 -0.96 26.69
CA ILE A 305 -17.46 -2.25 26.44
C ILE A 305 -16.57 -2.61 27.62
N VAL A 306 -15.76 -1.66 28.10
CA VAL A 306 -14.87 -1.87 29.24
C VAL A 306 -15.67 -2.15 30.51
N GLU A 307 -16.79 -1.46 30.73
CA GLU A 307 -17.68 -1.74 31.86
C GLU A 307 -18.30 -3.14 31.81
N ARG A 308 -18.69 -3.61 30.62
CA ARG A 308 -19.17 -5.00 30.43
C ARG A 308 -18.08 -6.00 30.79
N LEU A 309 -16.86 -5.82 30.27
CA LEU A 309 -15.71 -6.70 30.55
C LEU A 309 -15.31 -6.71 32.03
N ARG A 310 -15.49 -5.60 32.75
CA ARG A 310 -15.27 -5.52 34.20
C ARG A 310 -16.32 -6.30 35.00
N LYS A 311 -17.59 -6.25 34.60
CA LYS A 311 -18.71 -6.90 35.29
C LYS A 311 -18.64 -8.41 35.22
N ASP A 312 -18.14 -8.94 34.11
CA ASP A 312 -18.12 -10.39 33.84
C ASP A 312 -16.83 -11.10 34.31
N SER A 313 -15.95 -10.39 35.03
CA SER A 313 -14.66 -10.92 35.54
C SER A 313 -14.85 -12.14 36.46
N LEU A 314 -14.05 -13.19 36.24
CA LEU A 314 -14.07 -14.46 36.96
C LEU A 314 -13.89 -14.22 38.47
N GLU A 315 -14.83 -14.72 39.27
CA GLU A 315 -14.64 -14.95 40.71
C GLU A 315 -13.60 -16.04 40.99
#